data_AF-A0AAU4BX29-F1
#
_entry.id   AF-A0AAU4BX29-F1
#
_cell.length_a   1.000
_cell.length_b   1.000
_cell.length_c   1.000
_cell.angle_alpha   90.00
_cell.angle_beta   90.00
_cell.angle_gamma   90.00
#
_symmetry.space_group_name_H-M   'P 1'
#
loop_
_entity.id
_entity.type
_entity.pdbx_description
1 polymer ?
#
loop_
_entity_poly.entity_id
_entity_poly.type
_entity_poly.pdbx_seq_one_letter_code
_entity_poly.pdbx_strand_id
1 'polypeptide(L)'
;MNTLTTWKQLSSGAADEVVLAVDFDATGRGEARFSDFVPLLEPGHTVWETLPQAVASRPDLPADAYIKQWVDEVATSGKHVRAILAFCAGGTYAAALAEEIERLQGHFPQTVLFDPERAAAAPMYWQFHKAVGQMESTLGAAEVGPVQDAAQRAQEECTSLTDLARRLLLLYHGIAQKACAKLGLDERRRAEMVETAGGFLSYLSTAEQIDPTAVWKKCTAITSATPTSGLNGFRMLNPDHGDDLVAEEIFFTVPHVEILSTPEIARTVSRLLAA
;
A
#
# COMPACT_ATOMS: atom_id res chain seq x y z
N MET A 1 -9.94 1.62 26.84
CA MET A 1 -8.99 1.63 25.72
C MET A 1 -9.76 1.10 24.52
N ASN A 2 -9.96 1.92 23.48
CA ASN A 2 -10.60 1.42 22.26
C ASN A 2 -9.63 0.44 21.59
N THR A 3 -10.11 -0.78 21.33
CA THR A 3 -9.36 -1.77 20.57
C THR A 3 -9.37 -1.33 19.11
N LEU A 4 -8.19 -1.16 18.51
CA LEU A 4 -8.05 -0.85 17.10
C LEU A 4 -8.46 -2.06 16.25
N THR A 5 -9.19 -1.80 15.18
CA THR A 5 -9.78 -2.83 14.30
C THR A 5 -9.35 -2.68 12.84
N THR A 6 -9.17 -1.45 12.37
CA THR A 6 -8.71 -1.08 11.03
C THR A 6 -7.27 -0.55 11.01
N TRP A 7 -6.69 -0.40 12.20
CA TRP A 7 -5.31 -0.01 12.46
C TRP A 7 -4.61 -1.02 13.35
N LYS A 8 -3.29 -1.17 13.22
CA LYS A 8 -2.43 -1.81 14.22
C LYS A 8 -1.44 -0.79 14.78
N GLN A 9 -1.19 -0.84 16.08
CA GLN A 9 -0.21 0.02 16.71
C GLN A 9 1.20 -0.57 16.58
N LEU A 10 2.13 0.17 15.97
CA LEU A 10 3.53 -0.21 15.82
C LEU A 10 4.40 0.29 16.99
N SER A 11 4.08 1.47 17.51
CA SER A 11 4.76 2.06 18.67
C SER A 11 3.79 2.85 19.54
N SER A 12 4.15 3.00 20.82
CA SER A 12 3.44 3.88 21.75
C SER A 12 4.34 5.06 22.10
N GLY A 13 3.78 6.27 22.05
CA GLY A 13 4.47 7.50 22.40
C GLY A 13 3.54 8.47 23.13
N ALA A 14 3.54 9.75 22.73
CA ALA A 14 2.63 10.76 23.27
C ALA A 14 1.16 10.30 23.25
N ALA A 15 0.43 10.60 24.32
CA ALA A 15 -0.93 10.10 24.52
C ALA A 15 -1.96 10.76 23.59
N ASP A 16 -1.72 12.01 23.18
CA ASP A 16 -2.72 12.83 22.48
C ASP A 16 -2.48 12.92 20.97
N GLU A 17 -1.32 12.47 20.49
CA GLU A 17 -0.93 12.51 19.07
C GLU A 17 -0.79 11.10 18.48
N VAL A 18 -0.94 11.00 17.15
CA VAL A 18 -0.67 9.81 16.37
C VAL A 18 -0.02 10.17 15.03
N VAL A 19 0.91 9.32 14.58
CA VAL A 19 1.40 9.26 13.20
C VAL A 19 0.74 8.07 12.53
N LEU A 20 0.08 8.30 11.40
CA LEU A 20 -0.54 7.24 10.62
C LEU A 20 0.45 6.74 9.57
N ALA A 21 0.56 5.43 9.40
CA ALA A 21 1.38 4.76 8.41
C ALA A 21 0.47 3.98 7.45
N VAL A 22 0.56 4.27 6.16
CA VAL A 22 -0.38 3.79 5.14
C VAL A 22 0.36 2.87 4.19
N ASP A 23 0.08 1.58 4.32
CA ASP A 23 0.72 0.51 3.56
C ASP A 23 -0.16 -0.74 3.53
N PHE A 24 0.14 -1.63 2.57
CA PHE A 24 -0.32 -3.01 2.57
C PHE A 24 0.78 -3.92 3.13
N ASP A 25 0.76 -4.16 4.45
CA ASP A 25 1.69 -5.10 5.10
C ASP A 25 1.32 -6.55 4.78
N ALA A 26 1.92 -7.09 3.71
CA ALA A 26 1.88 -8.51 3.38
C ALA A 26 3.14 -9.23 3.88
N THR A 27 2.95 -10.35 4.58
CA THR A 27 4.06 -11.21 4.98
C THR A 27 4.74 -11.85 3.76
N GLY A 28 6.07 -11.78 3.69
CA GLY A 28 6.87 -12.42 2.62
C GLY A 28 7.20 -11.52 1.43
N ARG A 29 6.81 -10.23 1.46
CA ARG A 29 7.27 -9.24 0.47
C ARG A 29 8.76 -8.93 0.63
N GLY A 30 9.41 -8.49 -0.44
CA GLY A 30 10.85 -8.22 -0.47
C GLY A 30 11.22 -6.82 0.04
N GLU A 31 10.24 -5.93 0.10
CA GLU A 31 10.35 -4.55 0.56
C GLU A 31 10.31 -4.47 2.10
N ALA A 32 11.18 -3.62 2.67
CA ALA A 32 11.10 -3.21 4.07
C ALA A 32 9.72 -2.61 4.40
N ARG A 33 9.33 -2.63 5.67
CA ARG A 33 8.00 -2.28 6.16
C ARG A 33 8.06 -1.15 7.18
N PHE A 34 6.90 -0.56 7.51
CA PHE A 34 6.86 0.39 8.61
C PHE A 34 7.23 -0.24 9.96
N SER A 35 7.05 -1.56 10.14
CA SER A 35 7.58 -2.28 11.31
C SER A 35 9.11 -2.27 11.40
N ASP A 36 9.80 -2.14 10.28
CA ASP A 36 11.26 -2.00 10.20
C ASP A 36 11.69 -0.53 10.34
N PHE A 37 10.86 0.39 9.85
CA PHE A 37 11.11 1.82 9.84
C PHE A 37 10.89 2.51 11.19
N VAL A 38 9.79 2.19 11.88
CA VAL A 38 9.40 2.84 13.14
C VAL A 38 10.47 2.73 14.23
N PRO A 39 11.16 1.58 14.41
CA PRO A 39 12.29 1.50 15.34
C PRO A 39 13.48 2.42 15.03
N LEU A 40 13.59 2.93 13.80
CA LEU A 40 14.65 3.84 13.37
C LEU A 40 14.28 5.33 13.55
N LEU A 41 13.00 5.63 13.79
CA LEU A 41 12.54 6.99 14.08
C LEU A 41 12.99 7.44 15.47
N GLU A 42 13.07 8.75 15.68
CA GLU A 42 13.22 9.28 17.03
C GLU A 42 12.06 8.80 17.94
N PRO A 43 12.35 8.37 19.18
CA PRO A 43 11.32 7.88 20.09
C PRO A 43 10.29 8.96 20.43
N GLY A 44 9.07 8.54 20.77
CA GLY A 44 8.05 9.43 21.32
C GLY A 44 6.79 9.57 20.49
N HIS A 45 6.75 8.97 19.29
CA HIS A 45 5.55 8.93 18.46
C HIS A 45 4.74 7.66 18.71
N THR A 46 3.43 7.82 18.91
CA THR A 46 2.46 6.74 18.72
C THR A 46 2.28 6.56 17.22
N VAL A 47 2.57 5.37 16.69
CA VAL A 47 2.44 5.08 15.25
C VAL A 47 1.41 3.98 15.03
N TRP A 48 0.45 4.25 14.15
CA TRP A 48 -0.58 3.30 13.73
C TRP A 48 -0.42 2.99 12.25
N GLU A 49 -0.40 1.71 11.88
CA GLU A 49 -0.34 1.26 10.49
C GLU A 49 -1.68 0.69 10.05
N THR A 50 -2.08 0.99 8.81
CA THR A 50 -3.33 0.51 8.22
C THR A 50 -3.42 -1.02 8.22
N LEU A 51 -4.63 -1.54 8.39
CA LEU A 51 -4.98 -2.93 8.11
C LEU A 51 -5.97 -2.99 6.94
N PRO A 52 -5.51 -2.94 5.67
CA PRO A 52 -6.38 -2.95 4.49
C PRO A 52 -7.37 -4.12 4.47
N GLN A 53 -6.91 -5.32 4.85
CA GLN A 53 -7.74 -6.52 4.91
C GLN A 53 -8.91 -6.44 5.92
N ALA A 54 -8.82 -5.55 6.92
CA ALA A 54 -9.90 -5.33 7.88
C ALA A 54 -11.00 -4.41 7.32
N VAL A 55 -10.69 -3.63 6.28
CA VAL A 55 -11.59 -2.64 5.67
C VAL A 55 -12.33 -3.22 4.46
N ALA A 56 -11.62 -3.95 3.59
CA ALA A 56 -12.26 -4.72 2.52
C ALA A 56 -11.42 -5.92 2.07
N SER A 57 -12.10 -7.04 1.85
CA SER A 57 -11.59 -8.21 1.15
C SER A 57 -12.19 -8.37 -0.26
N ARG A 58 -13.00 -7.40 -0.71
CA ARG A 58 -13.69 -7.43 -2.00
C ARG A 58 -13.38 -6.19 -2.84
N PRO A 59 -13.14 -6.33 -4.17
CA PRO A 59 -12.75 -5.21 -5.03
C PRO A 59 -13.85 -4.19 -5.33
N ASP A 60 -15.08 -4.40 -4.87
CA ASP A 60 -16.25 -3.58 -5.20
C ASP A 60 -16.55 -2.48 -4.17
N LEU A 61 -15.79 -2.40 -3.07
CA LEU A 61 -15.96 -1.33 -2.10
C LEU A 61 -15.48 0.01 -2.69
N PRO A 62 -16.35 1.04 -2.73
CA PRO A 62 -15.95 2.39 -3.13
C PRO A 62 -14.83 2.95 -2.25
N ALA A 63 -13.94 3.76 -2.84
CA ALA A 63 -12.79 4.32 -2.12
C ALA A 63 -13.18 5.19 -0.91
N ASP A 64 -14.25 5.98 -1.01
CA ASP A 64 -14.74 6.79 0.12
C ASP A 64 -15.16 5.93 1.31
N ALA A 65 -15.87 4.82 1.07
CA ALA A 65 -16.24 3.86 2.10
C ALA A 65 -15.01 3.14 2.71
N TYR A 66 -13.96 2.94 1.91
CA TYR A 66 -12.69 2.38 2.36
C TYR A 66 -11.98 3.35 3.33
N ILE A 67 -11.79 4.60 2.90
CA ILE A 67 -11.15 5.65 3.69
C ILE A 67 -11.94 5.96 4.97
N LYS A 68 -13.27 6.01 4.87
CA LYS A 68 -14.15 6.36 6.00
C LYS A 68 -13.93 5.44 7.20
N GLN A 69 -13.71 4.13 6.99
CA GLN A 69 -13.51 3.20 8.10
C GLN A 69 -12.24 3.53 8.90
N TRP A 70 -11.14 3.86 8.21
CA TRP A 70 -9.91 4.30 8.85
C TRP A 70 -10.08 5.64 9.58
N VAL A 71 -10.76 6.60 8.94
CA VAL A 71 -10.98 7.94 9.49
C VAL A 71 -11.89 7.90 10.72
N ASP A 72 -12.97 7.11 10.69
CA ASP A 72 -13.92 6.97 11.80
C ASP A 72 -13.22 6.43 13.07
N GLU A 73 -12.31 5.47 12.93
CA GLU A 73 -11.56 4.91 14.05
C GLU A 73 -10.56 5.93 14.64
N VAL A 74 -9.89 6.70 13.79
CA VAL A 74 -9.02 7.82 14.22
C VAL A 74 -9.85 8.87 14.96
N ALA A 75 -10.98 9.31 14.40
CA ALA A 75 -11.87 10.29 15.03
C ALA A 75 -12.41 9.79 16.38
N THR A 76 -12.82 8.53 16.46
CA THR A 76 -13.33 7.90 17.69
C THR A 76 -12.25 7.78 18.77
N SER A 77 -10.98 7.71 18.37
CA SER A 77 -9.87 7.68 19.33
C SER A 77 -9.62 9.01 20.05
N GLY A 78 -10.09 10.13 19.47
CA GLY A 78 -9.82 11.48 19.95
C GLY A 78 -8.37 11.95 19.81
N LYS A 79 -7.50 11.15 19.17
CA LYS A 79 -6.10 11.53 18.93
C LYS A 79 -5.99 12.53 17.79
N HIS A 80 -5.04 13.43 17.93
CA HIS A 80 -4.61 14.34 16.89
C HIS A 80 -3.64 13.64 15.93
N VAL A 81 -3.95 13.60 14.65
CA VAL A 81 -3.05 13.14 13.60
C VAL A 81 -2.02 14.23 13.33
N ARG A 82 -0.79 13.97 13.77
CA ARG A 82 0.35 14.84 13.52
C ARG A 82 0.85 14.70 12.09
N ALA A 83 0.96 13.46 11.62
CA ALA A 83 1.53 13.16 10.33
C ALA A 83 0.96 11.89 9.71
N ILE A 84 1.09 11.79 8.39
CA ILE A 84 0.78 10.61 7.59
C ILE A 84 2.05 10.22 6.83
N LEU A 85 2.46 8.97 7.02
CA LEU A 85 3.55 8.31 6.32
C LEU A 85 2.94 7.30 5.36
N ALA A 86 3.42 7.21 4.12
CA ALA A 86 2.79 6.31 3.15
C ALA A 86 3.78 5.73 2.16
N PHE A 87 3.67 4.44 1.86
CA PHE A 87 4.60 3.74 0.98
C PHE A 87 3.93 3.28 -0.32
N CYS A 88 4.58 3.54 -1.47
CA CYS A 88 4.14 3.05 -2.78
C CYS A 88 2.68 3.46 -3.08
N ALA A 89 1.79 2.50 -3.38
CA ALA A 89 0.37 2.73 -3.59
C ALA A 89 -0.36 3.32 -2.37
N GLY A 90 0.20 3.19 -1.17
CA GLY A 90 -0.27 3.88 0.03
C GLY A 90 -0.26 5.39 -0.10
N GLY A 91 0.61 5.95 -0.95
CA GLY A 91 0.62 7.38 -1.23
C GLY A 91 -0.70 7.92 -1.78
N THR A 92 -1.45 7.10 -2.52
CA THR A 92 -2.78 7.46 -3.01
C THR A 92 -3.81 7.50 -1.87
N TYR A 93 -3.79 6.52 -0.97
CA TYR A 93 -4.67 6.50 0.20
C TYR A 93 -4.35 7.60 1.20
N ALA A 94 -3.07 7.91 1.37
CA ALA A 94 -2.61 8.99 2.23
C ALA A 94 -3.10 10.36 1.77
N ALA A 95 -3.23 10.58 0.47
CA ALA A 95 -3.84 11.79 -0.06
C ALA A 95 -5.30 11.95 0.40
N ALA A 96 -6.12 10.91 0.21
CA ALA A 96 -7.53 10.93 0.64
C ALA A 96 -7.66 11.03 2.18
N LEU A 97 -6.81 10.31 2.93
CA LEU A 97 -6.75 10.43 4.39
C LEU A 97 -6.39 11.86 4.82
N ALA A 98 -5.38 12.48 4.22
CA ALA A 98 -4.94 13.82 4.59
C ALA A 98 -6.05 14.86 4.42
N GLU A 99 -6.88 14.76 3.38
CA GLU A 99 -8.03 15.65 3.18
C GLU A 99 -9.15 15.44 4.21
N GLU A 100 -9.42 14.19 4.61
CA GLU A 100 -10.38 13.91 5.67
C GLU A 100 -9.86 14.39 7.03
N ILE A 101 -8.58 14.17 7.33
CA ILE A 101 -7.94 14.66 8.55
C ILE A 101 -7.91 16.19 8.58
N GLU A 102 -7.61 16.86 7.47
CA GLU A 102 -7.66 18.32 7.35
C GLU A 102 -9.06 18.86 7.69
N ARG A 103 -10.12 18.19 7.22
CA ARG A 103 -11.50 18.54 7.57
C ARG A 103 -11.82 18.33 9.05
N LEU A 104 -11.28 17.28 9.68
CA LEU A 104 -11.52 16.99 11.08
C LEU A 104 -10.78 17.94 12.04
N GLN A 105 -9.55 18.31 11.70
CA GLN A 105 -8.64 19.05 12.60
C GLN A 105 -8.48 20.54 12.23
N GLY A 106 -8.88 20.93 11.02
CA GLY A 106 -8.79 22.29 10.50
C GLY A 106 -7.43 22.67 9.91
N HIS A 107 -6.48 21.73 9.83
CA HIS A 107 -5.19 21.92 9.17
C HIS A 107 -4.70 20.63 8.51
N PHE A 108 -3.95 20.79 7.42
CA PHE A 108 -3.33 19.67 6.73
C PHE A 108 -2.28 18.99 7.62
N PRO A 109 -2.30 17.66 7.80
CA PRO A 109 -1.26 16.95 8.54
C PRO A 109 0.04 16.88 7.72
N GLN A 110 1.20 16.88 8.39
CA GLN A 110 2.48 16.65 7.71
C GLN A 110 2.41 15.31 6.97
N THR A 111 2.55 15.31 5.65
CA THR A 111 2.38 14.10 4.85
C THR A 111 3.66 13.77 4.09
N VAL A 112 4.24 12.61 4.41
CA VAL A 112 5.50 12.13 3.84
C VAL A 112 5.27 10.84 3.06
N LEU A 113 5.62 10.87 1.78
CA LEU A 113 5.36 9.80 0.83
C LEU A 113 6.67 9.11 0.44
N PHE A 114 6.78 7.81 0.61
CA PHE A 114 7.95 7.01 0.25
C PHE A 114 7.69 6.32 -1.08
N ASP A 115 8.40 6.76 -2.13
CA ASP A 115 8.17 6.33 -3.52
C ASP A 115 6.67 6.27 -3.88
N PRO A 116 5.92 7.39 -3.81
CA PRO A 116 4.49 7.36 -4.10
C PRO A 116 4.20 6.88 -5.52
N GLU A 117 3.28 5.93 -5.65
CA GLU A 117 2.88 5.35 -6.94
C GLU A 117 1.37 5.38 -7.11
N ARG A 118 0.92 5.58 -8.35
CA ARG A 118 -0.47 5.30 -8.73
C ARG A 118 -0.59 3.84 -9.14
N ALA A 119 -1.63 3.17 -8.66
CA ALA A 119 -1.92 1.82 -9.09
C ALA A 119 -2.11 1.76 -10.62
N ALA A 120 -1.58 0.71 -11.25
CA ALA A 120 -1.67 0.50 -12.69
C ALA A 120 -1.76 -1.00 -13.03
N ALA A 121 -2.27 -1.30 -14.23
CA ALA A 121 -2.62 -2.67 -14.63
C ALA A 121 -1.38 -3.57 -14.74
N ALA A 122 -0.30 -3.07 -15.33
CA ALA A 122 0.93 -3.82 -15.51
C ALA A 122 1.61 -4.19 -14.16
N PRO A 123 1.82 -3.26 -13.21
CA PRO A 123 2.29 -3.61 -11.87
C PRO A 123 1.37 -4.60 -11.13
N MET A 124 0.05 -4.43 -11.19
CA MET A 124 -0.91 -5.36 -10.58
C MET A 124 -0.77 -6.78 -11.15
N TYR A 125 -0.73 -6.90 -12.48
CA TYR A 125 -0.49 -8.18 -13.16
C TYR A 125 0.86 -8.78 -12.75
N TRP A 126 1.93 -7.98 -12.68
CA TRP A 126 3.26 -8.48 -12.34
C TRP A 126 3.33 -9.06 -10.92
N GLN A 127 2.63 -8.45 -9.96
CA GLN A 127 2.52 -9.00 -8.61
C GLN A 127 1.76 -10.33 -8.58
N PHE A 128 0.64 -10.42 -9.33
CA PHE A 128 -0.06 -11.69 -9.51
C PHE A 128 0.84 -12.76 -10.15
N HIS A 129 1.56 -12.39 -11.21
CA HIS A 129 2.44 -13.30 -11.94
C HIS A 129 3.53 -13.88 -11.03
N LYS A 130 4.15 -13.04 -10.19
CA LYS A 130 5.11 -13.49 -9.16
C LYS A 130 4.47 -14.45 -8.16
N ALA A 131 3.31 -14.10 -7.61
CA ALA A 131 2.62 -14.90 -6.61
C ALA A 131 2.22 -16.29 -7.15
N VAL A 132 1.73 -16.36 -8.39
CA VAL A 132 1.42 -17.64 -9.05
C VAL A 132 2.69 -18.43 -9.40
N GLY A 133 3.76 -17.75 -9.84
CA GLY A 133 5.04 -18.38 -10.16
C GLY A 133 5.66 -19.11 -8.97
N GLN A 134 5.45 -18.64 -7.74
CA GLN A 134 5.90 -19.34 -6.53
C GLN A 134 5.27 -20.74 -6.38
N MET A 135 4.09 -20.98 -6.96
CA MET A 135 3.39 -22.27 -6.92
C MET A 135 3.92 -23.27 -7.96
N GLU A 136 4.77 -22.85 -8.90
CA GLU A 136 5.29 -23.70 -9.98
C GLU A 136 6.10 -24.86 -9.43
N SER A 137 6.91 -24.64 -8.40
CA SER A 137 7.67 -25.70 -7.71
C SER A 137 6.79 -26.84 -7.18
N THR A 138 5.53 -26.52 -6.84
CA THR A 138 4.55 -27.47 -6.32
C THR A 138 3.72 -28.08 -7.44
N LEU A 139 3.17 -27.26 -8.34
CA LEU A 139 2.18 -27.69 -9.34
C LEU A 139 2.80 -28.09 -10.69
N GLY A 140 3.93 -27.51 -11.05
CA GLY A 140 4.60 -27.64 -12.34
C GLY A 140 4.12 -26.61 -13.37
N ALA A 141 4.97 -26.35 -14.36
CA ALA A 141 4.73 -25.36 -15.43
C ALA A 141 3.44 -25.61 -16.23
N ALA A 142 3.03 -26.87 -16.41
CA ALA A 142 1.82 -27.22 -17.16
C ALA A 142 0.52 -26.71 -16.51
N GLU A 143 0.52 -26.53 -15.18
CA GLU A 143 -0.63 -25.98 -14.45
C GLU A 143 -0.53 -24.46 -14.27
N VAL A 144 0.69 -23.94 -14.09
CA VAL A 144 0.95 -22.51 -13.86
C VAL A 144 0.88 -21.68 -15.15
N GLY A 145 1.48 -22.17 -16.25
CA GLY A 145 1.56 -21.45 -17.52
C GLY A 145 0.20 -20.98 -18.05
N PRO A 146 -0.82 -21.85 -18.15
CA PRO A 146 -2.14 -21.44 -18.62
C PRO A 146 -2.81 -20.35 -17.76
N VAL A 147 -2.51 -20.31 -16.46
CA VAL A 147 -3.02 -19.29 -15.54
C VAL A 147 -2.31 -17.96 -15.76
N GLN A 148 -0.98 -17.97 -15.96
CA GLN A 148 -0.22 -16.78 -16.32
C GLN A 148 -0.65 -16.21 -17.67
N ASP A 149 -0.84 -17.06 -18.68
CA ASP A 149 -1.36 -16.66 -20.00
C ASP A 149 -2.76 -16.03 -19.90
N ALA A 150 -3.64 -16.60 -19.08
CA ALA A 150 -4.98 -16.06 -18.85
C ALA A 150 -4.95 -14.72 -18.12
N ALA A 151 -4.04 -14.55 -17.16
CA ALA A 151 -3.85 -13.29 -16.45
C ALA A 151 -3.26 -12.20 -17.35
N GLN A 152 -2.34 -12.55 -18.25
CA GLN A 152 -1.81 -11.61 -19.23
C GLN A 152 -2.91 -11.13 -20.18
N ARG A 153 -3.73 -12.04 -20.73
CA ARG A 153 -4.90 -11.66 -21.54
C ARG A 153 -5.87 -10.75 -20.76
N ALA A 154 -6.11 -11.05 -19.48
CA ALA A 154 -6.95 -10.19 -18.65
C ALA A 154 -6.37 -8.78 -18.51
N GLN A 155 -5.04 -8.63 -18.35
CA GLN A 155 -4.38 -7.33 -18.31
C GLN A 155 -4.55 -6.55 -19.63
N GLU A 156 -4.53 -7.24 -20.77
CA GLU A 156 -4.67 -6.63 -22.09
C GLU A 156 -6.14 -6.26 -22.42
N GLU A 157 -7.11 -7.03 -21.94
CA GLU A 157 -8.54 -6.87 -22.25
C GLU A 157 -9.29 -5.97 -21.26
N CYS A 158 -8.88 -5.90 -19.99
CA CYS A 158 -9.59 -5.15 -18.97
C CYS A 158 -9.34 -3.64 -19.10
N THR A 159 -10.41 -2.85 -19.04
CA THR A 159 -10.36 -1.39 -19.15
C THR A 159 -10.28 -0.67 -17.80
N SER A 160 -10.38 -1.40 -16.69
CA SER A 160 -10.28 -0.87 -15.32
C SER A 160 -9.50 -1.83 -14.42
N LEU A 161 -8.86 -1.30 -13.37
CA LEU A 161 -8.17 -2.13 -12.36
C LEU A 161 -9.16 -2.95 -11.54
N THR A 162 -10.37 -2.45 -11.35
CA THR A 162 -11.43 -3.20 -10.66
C THR A 162 -11.79 -4.48 -11.41
N ASP A 163 -11.98 -4.41 -12.74
CA ASP A 163 -12.27 -5.60 -13.54
C ASP A 163 -11.09 -6.55 -13.61
N LEU A 164 -9.87 -6.00 -13.73
CA LEU A 164 -8.65 -6.80 -13.70
C LEU A 164 -8.50 -7.53 -12.36
N ALA A 165 -8.64 -6.84 -11.23
CA ALA A 165 -8.58 -7.42 -9.89
C ALA A 165 -9.57 -8.58 -9.72
N ARG A 166 -10.82 -8.43 -10.18
CA ARG A 166 -11.80 -9.53 -10.14
C ARG A 166 -11.34 -10.74 -10.95
N ARG A 167 -10.86 -10.54 -12.18
CA ARG A 167 -10.38 -11.64 -13.05
C ARG A 167 -9.16 -12.34 -12.44
N LEU A 168 -8.18 -11.57 -11.97
CA LEU A 168 -6.97 -12.11 -11.33
C LEU A 168 -7.31 -12.87 -10.06
N LEU A 169 -8.22 -12.37 -9.23
CA LEU A 169 -8.64 -13.05 -8.01
C LEU A 169 -9.27 -14.41 -8.32
N LEU A 170 -10.16 -14.50 -9.31
CA LEU A 170 -10.76 -15.77 -9.75
C LEU A 170 -9.71 -16.79 -10.21
N LEU A 171 -8.72 -16.33 -10.98
CA LEU A 171 -7.60 -17.17 -11.41
C LEU A 171 -6.75 -17.63 -10.22
N TYR A 172 -6.47 -16.72 -9.28
CA TYR A 172 -5.70 -17.01 -8.07
C TYR A 172 -6.38 -18.06 -7.21
N HIS A 173 -7.70 -17.93 -6.96
CA HIS A 173 -8.49 -18.92 -6.22
C HIS A 173 -8.36 -20.33 -6.82
N GLY A 174 -8.48 -20.44 -8.15
CA GLY A 174 -8.40 -21.73 -8.84
C GLY A 174 -7.05 -22.41 -8.66
N ILE A 175 -5.95 -21.67 -8.84
CA ILE A 175 -4.60 -22.23 -8.72
C ILE A 175 -4.20 -22.48 -7.26
N ALA A 176 -4.60 -21.58 -6.34
CA ALA A 176 -4.41 -21.71 -4.90
C ALA A 176 -5.07 -22.99 -4.36
N GLN A 177 -6.30 -23.28 -4.78
CA GLN A 177 -7.00 -24.51 -4.39
C GLN A 177 -6.23 -25.77 -4.79
N LYS A 178 -5.68 -25.79 -6.01
CA LYS A 178 -4.85 -26.92 -6.50
C LYS A 178 -3.56 -27.05 -5.69
N ALA A 179 -2.87 -25.94 -5.43
CA ALA A 179 -1.62 -25.92 -4.67
C ALA A 179 -1.81 -26.43 -3.24
N CYS A 180 -2.82 -25.90 -2.52
CA CYS A 180 -3.14 -26.33 -1.16
C CYS A 180 -3.50 -27.82 -1.09
N ALA A 181 -4.31 -28.32 -2.04
CA ALA A 181 -4.67 -29.73 -2.09
C ALA A 181 -3.44 -30.64 -2.29
N LYS A 182 -2.49 -30.25 -3.16
CA LYS A 182 -1.27 -31.03 -3.41
C LYS A 182 -0.31 -31.04 -2.22
N LEU A 183 -0.28 -29.96 -1.44
CA LEU A 183 0.53 -29.83 -0.23
C LEU A 183 -0.15 -30.39 1.03
N GLY A 184 -1.39 -30.86 0.94
CA GLY A 184 -2.17 -31.33 2.09
C GLY A 184 -2.46 -30.22 3.10
N LEU A 185 -2.54 -28.96 2.66
CA LEU A 185 -2.90 -27.83 3.51
C LEU A 185 -4.40 -27.82 3.78
N ASP A 186 -4.77 -27.41 4.99
CA ASP A 186 -6.16 -27.31 5.41
C ASP A 186 -6.89 -26.12 4.75
N GLU A 187 -8.21 -26.13 4.87
CA GLU A 187 -9.09 -25.10 4.33
C GLU A 187 -8.75 -23.70 4.89
N ARG A 188 -8.34 -23.64 6.16
CA ARG A 188 -8.02 -22.39 6.84
C ARG A 188 -6.83 -21.70 6.19
N ARG A 189 -5.73 -22.42 5.93
CA ARG A 189 -4.55 -21.86 5.25
C ARG A 189 -4.86 -21.41 3.83
N ARG A 190 -5.73 -22.15 3.13
CA ARG A 190 -6.21 -21.74 1.79
C ARG A 190 -6.99 -20.43 1.87
N ALA A 191 -7.92 -20.32 2.81
CA ALA A 191 -8.71 -19.13 3.03
C ALA A 191 -7.81 -17.92 3.36
N GLU A 192 -6.85 -18.07 4.27
CA GLU A 192 -5.89 -17.00 4.63
C GLU A 192 -5.08 -16.50 3.41
N MET A 193 -4.59 -17.42 2.58
CA MET A 193 -3.81 -17.07 1.38
C MET A 193 -4.65 -16.32 0.34
N VAL A 194 -5.89 -16.78 0.13
CA VAL A 194 -6.86 -16.16 -0.77
C VAL A 194 -7.34 -14.81 -0.26
N GLU A 195 -7.61 -14.68 1.04
CA GLU A 195 -8.02 -13.42 1.68
C GLU A 195 -6.92 -12.37 1.56
N THR A 196 -5.66 -12.76 1.74
CA THR A 196 -4.51 -11.87 1.56
C THR A 196 -4.41 -11.37 0.12
N ALA A 197 -4.51 -12.27 -0.86
CA ALA A 197 -4.49 -11.90 -2.28
C ALA A 197 -5.70 -11.01 -2.65
N GLY A 198 -6.90 -11.35 -2.16
CA GLY A 198 -8.11 -10.57 -2.35
C GLY A 198 -8.00 -9.17 -1.76
N GLY A 199 -7.48 -9.05 -0.54
CA GLY A 199 -7.19 -7.78 0.12
C GLY A 199 -6.22 -6.93 -0.70
N PHE A 200 -5.12 -7.52 -1.19
CA PHE A 200 -4.11 -6.80 -1.98
C PHE A 200 -4.67 -6.29 -3.31
N LEU A 201 -5.39 -7.14 -4.04
CA LEU A 201 -5.99 -6.75 -5.31
C LEU A 201 -7.08 -5.69 -5.12
N SER A 202 -7.88 -5.82 -4.05
CA SER A 202 -8.88 -4.80 -3.69
C SER A 202 -8.21 -3.47 -3.34
N TYR A 203 -7.12 -3.51 -2.56
CA TYR A 203 -6.34 -2.33 -2.23
C TYR A 203 -5.74 -1.64 -3.47
N LEU A 204 -5.25 -2.40 -4.46
CA LEU A 204 -4.77 -1.77 -5.69
C LEU A 204 -5.90 -1.24 -6.58
N SER A 205 -7.03 -1.95 -6.71
CA SER A 205 -8.14 -1.47 -7.53
C SER A 205 -8.86 -0.27 -6.93
N THR A 206 -8.98 -0.21 -5.59
CA THR A 206 -9.60 0.93 -4.91
C THR A 206 -8.75 2.19 -5.03
N ALA A 207 -7.41 2.06 -5.08
CA ALA A 207 -6.51 3.19 -5.32
C ALA A 207 -6.75 3.87 -6.69
N GLU A 208 -7.24 3.14 -7.70
CA GLU A 208 -7.59 3.70 -9.03
C GLU A 208 -8.64 4.82 -8.94
N GLN A 209 -9.53 4.73 -7.95
CA GLN A 209 -10.68 5.63 -7.79
C GLN A 209 -10.30 6.95 -7.11
N ILE A 210 -9.07 7.07 -6.61
CA ILE A 210 -8.57 8.24 -5.89
C ILE A 210 -7.63 9.00 -6.83
N ASP A 211 -7.88 10.29 -7.04
CA ASP A 211 -6.93 11.19 -7.69
C ASP A 211 -6.09 11.89 -6.62
N PRO A 212 -4.81 11.49 -6.43
CA PRO A 212 -3.99 12.09 -5.39
C PRO A 212 -3.29 13.38 -5.83
N THR A 213 -3.40 13.75 -7.12
CA THR A 213 -2.49 14.72 -7.77
C THR A 213 -2.51 16.09 -7.09
N ALA A 214 -3.71 16.58 -6.73
CA ALA A 214 -3.83 17.88 -6.05
C ALA A 214 -3.25 17.88 -4.63
N VAL A 215 -3.38 16.76 -3.91
CA VAL A 215 -2.91 16.63 -2.54
C VAL A 215 -1.42 16.36 -2.47
N TRP A 216 -0.87 15.57 -3.40
CA TRP A 216 0.56 15.30 -3.47
C TRP A 216 1.39 16.59 -3.58
N LYS A 217 0.88 17.63 -4.25
CA LYS A 217 1.48 18.98 -4.29
C LYS A 217 1.62 19.68 -2.94
N LYS A 218 1.02 19.16 -1.87
CA LYS A 218 1.18 19.63 -0.49
C LYS A 218 2.11 18.73 0.34
N CYS A 219 2.58 17.61 -0.22
CA CYS A 219 3.32 16.57 0.48
C CYS A 219 4.83 16.64 0.22
N THR A 220 5.61 16.04 1.11
CA THR A 220 7.03 15.76 0.87
C THR A 220 7.19 14.32 0.38
N ALA A 221 7.84 14.10 -0.76
CA ALA A 221 8.23 12.77 -1.21
C ALA A 221 9.67 12.43 -0.83
N ILE A 222 9.88 11.20 -0.40
CA ILE A 222 11.16 10.53 -0.31
C ILE A 222 11.27 9.61 -1.53
N THR A 223 12.20 9.90 -2.44
CA THR A 223 12.36 9.15 -3.70
C THR A 223 13.63 8.30 -3.66
N SER A 224 13.50 7.03 -4.02
CA SER A 224 14.63 6.10 -4.15
C SER A 224 15.34 6.22 -5.49
N ALA A 225 16.46 5.53 -5.64
CA ALA A 225 17.21 5.44 -6.90
C ALA A 225 16.64 4.41 -7.88
N THR A 226 15.55 3.71 -7.55
CA THR A 226 14.97 2.70 -8.45
C THR A 226 14.25 3.40 -9.61
N PRO A 227 14.68 3.22 -10.87
CA PRO A 227 14.13 3.99 -12.00
C PRO A 227 12.65 3.72 -12.30
N THR A 228 12.17 2.53 -11.93
CA THR A 228 10.80 2.07 -12.22
C THR A 228 9.84 2.24 -11.04
N SER A 229 10.28 2.84 -9.93
CA SER A 229 9.49 2.99 -8.71
C SER A 229 9.13 4.44 -8.44
N GLY A 230 8.07 4.65 -7.66
CA GLY A 230 7.64 5.97 -7.22
C GLY A 230 7.42 6.96 -8.35
N LEU A 231 7.83 8.21 -8.09
CA LEU A 231 7.78 9.29 -9.07
C LEU A 231 8.71 9.05 -10.28
N ASN A 232 9.78 8.25 -10.14
CA ASN A 232 10.65 7.91 -11.28
C ASN A 232 9.88 7.10 -12.33
N GLY A 233 9.17 6.05 -11.89
CA GLY A 233 8.33 5.23 -12.76
C GLY A 233 7.21 6.06 -13.39
N PHE A 234 6.59 6.95 -12.62
CA PHE A 234 5.56 7.86 -13.13
C PHE A 234 6.09 8.77 -14.26
N ARG A 235 7.24 9.43 -14.05
CA ARG A 235 7.88 10.30 -15.05
C ARG A 235 8.28 9.52 -16.31
N MET A 236 8.80 8.31 -16.15
CA MET A 236 9.18 7.45 -17.28
C MET A 236 7.97 7.11 -18.18
N LEU A 237 6.80 6.88 -17.58
CA LEU A 237 5.56 6.59 -18.32
C LEU A 237 4.85 7.85 -18.84
N ASN A 238 5.17 9.03 -18.29
CA ASN A 238 4.52 10.30 -18.60
C ASN A 238 5.57 11.39 -18.85
N PRO A 239 6.38 11.29 -19.93
CA PRO A 239 7.51 12.20 -20.16
C PRO A 239 7.11 13.66 -20.39
N ASP A 240 5.85 13.90 -20.79
CA ASP A 240 5.31 15.25 -21.01
C ASP A 240 4.74 15.88 -19.72
N HIS A 241 4.73 15.14 -18.60
CA HIS A 241 4.26 15.66 -17.32
C HIS A 241 5.35 16.47 -16.63
N GLY A 242 4.98 17.63 -16.08
CA GLY A 242 5.92 18.49 -15.36
C GLY A 242 6.39 17.89 -14.03
N ASP A 243 7.49 18.41 -13.50
CA ASP A 243 8.08 17.96 -12.23
C ASP A 243 7.28 18.38 -10.98
N ASP A 244 6.24 19.20 -11.15
CA ASP A 244 5.35 19.73 -10.10
C ASP A 244 4.33 18.67 -9.64
N LEU A 245 4.84 17.56 -9.10
CA LEU A 245 4.07 16.44 -8.56
C LEU A 245 3.91 16.51 -7.04
N VAL A 246 4.89 17.09 -6.35
CA VAL A 246 4.96 17.17 -4.89
C VAL A 246 5.51 18.53 -4.43
N ALA A 247 5.23 18.93 -3.18
CA ALA A 247 5.72 20.20 -2.64
C ALA A 247 7.25 20.20 -2.51
N GLU A 248 7.79 19.06 -2.07
CA GLU A 248 9.22 18.84 -1.88
C GLU A 248 9.54 17.38 -2.22
N GLU A 249 10.66 17.15 -2.89
CA GLU A 249 11.17 15.81 -3.19
C GLU A 249 12.60 15.67 -2.64
N ILE A 250 12.81 14.70 -1.77
CA ILE A 250 14.10 14.37 -1.16
C ILE A 250 14.58 13.04 -1.73
N PHE A 251 15.62 13.08 -2.54
CA PHE A 251 16.17 11.91 -3.20
C PHE A 251 17.22 11.19 -2.35
N PHE A 252 17.18 9.86 -2.33
CA PHE A 252 18.18 9.00 -1.70
C PHE A 252 18.72 7.96 -2.68
N THR A 253 20.04 7.74 -2.66
CA THR A 253 20.69 6.72 -3.50
C THR A 253 20.59 5.33 -2.88
N VAL A 254 19.36 4.86 -2.64
CA VAL A 254 19.04 3.52 -2.13
C VAL A 254 18.01 2.87 -3.04
N PRO A 255 17.92 1.53 -3.10
CA PRO A 255 16.85 0.88 -3.84
C PRO A 255 15.51 1.03 -3.11
N HIS A 256 14.42 1.02 -3.87
CA HIS A 256 13.03 1.07 -3.37
C HIS A 256 12.78 0.13 -2.19
N VAL A 257 13.28 -1.11 -2.29
CA VAL A 257 13.09 -2.17 -1.30
C VAL A 257 13.74 -1.87 0.06
N GLU A 258 14.71 -0.95 0.13
CA GLU A 258 15.46 -0.59 1.35
C GLU A 258 15.01 0.75 1.96
N ILE A 259 14.09 1.48 1.32
CA ILE A 259 13.74 2.85 1.70
C ILE A 259 13.24 2.93 3.16
N LEU A 260 12.43 1.94 3.58
CA LEU A 260 11.87 1.84 4.93
C LEU A 260 12.80 1.14 5.94
N SER A 261 14.00 0.71 5.54
CA SER A 261 15.02 0.15 6.45
C SER A 261 16.26 1.03 6.55
N THR A 262 16.27 2.19 5.89
CA THR A 262 17.46 3.06 5.81
C THR A 262 17.47 4.08 6.96
N PRO A 263 18.47 4.05 7.88
CA PRO A 263 18.50 4.94 9.05
C PRO A 263 18.61 6.42 8.70
N GLU A 264 19.26 6.76 7.58
CA GLU A 264 19.38 8.15 7.13
C GLU A 264 18.03 8.75 6.71
N ILE A 265 17.20 7.95 6.06
CA ILE A 265 15.84 8.32 5.71
C ILE A 265 15.03 8.53 6.98
N ALA A 266 15.12 7.61 7.95
CA ALA A 266 14.43 7.75 9.23
C ALA A 266 14.84 9.02 10.01
N ARG A 267 16.12 9.41 10.00
CA ARG A 267 16.58 10.69 10.57
C ARG A 267 16.00 11.90 9.85
N THR A 268 15.89 11.85 8.52
CA THR A 268 15.29 12.93 7.74
C THR A 268 13.81 13.06 8.04
N VAL A 269 13.09 11.94 8.09
CA VAL A 269 11.67 11.92 8.45
C VAL A 269 11.45 12.38 9.89
N SER A 270 12.29 11.98 10.85
CA SER A 270 12.19 12.47 12.23
C SER A 270 12.30 13.99 12.32
N ARG A 271 13.16 14.62 11.52
CA ARG A 271 13.24 16.09 11.42
C ARG A 271 11.99 16.71 10.81
N LEU A 272 11.40 16.09 9.79
CA LEU A 272 10.13 16.53 9.20
C LEU A 272 8.97 16.43 10.20
N LEU A 273 8.97 15.39 11.03
CA LEU A 273 7.96 15.20 12.07
C LEU A 273 8.12 16.20 13.22
N ALA A 274 9.33 16.68 13.49
CA ALA A 274 9.63 17.63 14.56
C ALA A 274 9.34 19.11 14.22
N ALA A 275 9.16 19.43 12.94
CA ALA A 275 8.81 20.77 12.45
C ALA A 275 7.35 21.13 12.74
#